data_AF-N9QY88-F1
#
_entry.id   AF-N9QY88-F1
#
_cell.length_a   1.000
_cell.length_b   1.000
_cell.length_c   1.000
_cell.angle_alpha   90.00
_cell.angle_beta   90.00
_cell.angle_gamma   90.00
#
_symmetry.space_group_name_H-M   'P 1'
#
loop_
_entity.id
_entity.type
_entity.pdbx_description
1 polymer ?
#
loop_
_entity_poly.entity_id
_entity_poly.type
_entity_poly.pdbx_seq_one_letter_code
_entity_poly.pdbx_strand_id
1 'polypeptide(L)'
;MDREKIEQIRKELSIPLTYAIKLLKENQNDVSAAIINFHQDNIEKVIQATECQISVARDIYQCCNFDVEKTIKKIQSLVMLLTTRENQQKIKNEIGFILWAESEGHKTSSNDIFIPVHDFDYVLDAFRVACSVDQLSNTLSGNNFDVCGYNYLDHHTCTVIFNEMLKIPANNLAIEKFLKALISWWRDQLKHAKYIVVYGNL
;
A
#
# COMPACT_ATOMS: atom_id res chain seq x y z
N MET A 1 22.97 -8.69 38.77
CA MET A 1 22.69 -8.61 37.32
C MET A 1 22.64 -10.03 36.80
N ASP A 2 21.50 -10.47 36.28
CA ASP A 2 21.26 -11.87 35.94
C ASP A 2 21.87 -12.21 34.57
N ARG A 3 23.09 -12.76 34.60
CA ARG A 3 23.93 -12.95 33.41
C ARG A 3 23.35 -13.99 32.46
N GLU A 4 22.67 -15.02 32.96
CA GLU A 4 22.03 -16.05 32.15
C GLU A 4 20.89 -15.48 31.32
N LYS A 5 20.01 -14.69 31.96
CA LYS A 5 18.89 -14.03 31.28
C LYS A 5 19.36 -13.08 30.17
N ILE A 6 20.45 -12.36 30.41
CA ILE A 6 21.04 -11.45 29.41
C ILE A 6 21.56 -12.25 28.21
N GLU A 7 22.28 -13.36 28.44
CA GLU A 7 22.78 -14.19 27.35
C GLU A 7 21.65 -14.87 26.57
N GLN A 8 20.57 -15.27 27.24
CA GLN A 8 19.37 -15.81 26.57
C GLN A 8 18.76 -14.78 25.60
N ILE A 9 18.55 -13.53 26.05
CA ILE A 9 18.03 -12.46 25.20
C ILE A 9 18.95 -12.18 24.01
N ARG A 10 20.26 -12.14 24.25
CA ARG A 10 21.24 -11.87 23.19
C ARG A 10 21.29 -12.98 22.14
N LYS A 11 21.16 -14.24 22.58
CA LYS A 11 21.13 -15.38 21.68
C LYS A 11 19.90 -15.36 20.78
N GLU A 12 18.74 -15.01 21.33
CA GLU A 12 17.48 -14.97 20.58
C GLU A 12 17.43 -13.79 19.61
N LEU A 13 17.78 -12.59 20.09
CA LEU A 13 17.57 -11.35 19.34
C LEU A 13 18.81 -10.88 18.56
N SER A 14 19.96 -11.52 18.77
CA SER A 14 21.25 -11.12 18.17
C SER A 14 21.62 -9.64 18.42
N ILE A 15 21.36 -9.14 19.63
CA ILE A 15 21.57 -7.71 20.00
C ILE A 15 22.83 -7.45 20.84
N PRO A 16 23.34 -6.21 20.87
CA PRO A 16 24.45 -5.81 21.75
C PRO A 16 24.13 -5.99 23.24
N LEU A 17 25.17 -6.28 24.03
CA LEU A 17 25.08 -6.50 25.48
C LEU A 17 24.39 -5.35 26.22
N THR A 18 24.78 -4.11 25.90
CA THR A 18 24.21 -2.90 26.51
C THR A 18 22.71 -2.80 26.28
N TYR A 19 22.25 -3.21 25.10
CA TYR A 19 20.83 -3.17 24.77
C TYR A 19 20.05 -4.31 25.43
N ALA A 20 20.60 -5.52 25.49
CA ALA A 20 20.00 -6.63 26.22
C ALA A 20 19.82 -6.32 27.72
N ILE A 21 20.79 -5.66 28.34
CA ILE A 21 20.69 -5.21 29.75
C ILE A 21 19.55 -4.20 29.92
N LYS A 22 19.44 -3.23 29.01
CA LYS A 22 18.38 -2.21 29.05
C LYS A 22 17.01 -2.86 28.92
N LEU A 23 16.83 -3.71 27.90
CA LEU A 23 15.58 -4.40 27.61
C LEU A 23 15.12 -5.27 28.79
N LEU A 24 16.03 -6.02 29.42
CA LEU A 24 15.71 -6.84 30.59
C LEU A 24 15.26 -6.01 31.80
N LYS A 25 15.87 -4.84 32.02
CA LYS A 25 15.48 -3.92 33.12
C LYS A 25 14.11 -3.30 32.90
N GLU A 26 13.82 -2.85 31.68
CA GLU A 26 12.53 -2.26 31.30
C GLU A 26 11.37 -3.26 31.46
N ASN A 27 11.69 -4.56 31.37
CA ASN A 27 10.74 -5.66 31.48
C ASN A 27 10.81 -6.41 32.82
N GLN A 28 11.21 -5.71 33.90
CA GLN A 28 11.18 -6.25 35.28
C GLN A 28 11.95 -7.57 35.47
N ASN A 29 13.01 -7.79 34.68
CA ASN A 29 13.80 -9.02 34.64
C ASN A 29 13.05 -10.28 34.14
N ASP A 30 11.96 -10.08 33.39
CA ASP A 30 11.26 -11.12 32.64
C ASP A 30 11.82 -11.21 31.20
N VAL A 31 12.38 -12.36 30.86
CA VAL A 31 12.99 -12.62 29.54
C VAL A 31 11.94 -12.72 28.44
N SER A 32 10.81 -13.37 28.71
CA SER A 32 9.75 -13.56 27.74
C SER A 32 9.09 -12.23 27.40
N ALA A 33 8.81 -11.41 28.42
CA ALA A 33 8.27 -10.07 28.22
C ALA A 33 9.25 -9.18 27.44
N ALA A 34 10.56 -9.26 27.74
CA ALA A 34 11.59 -8.53 27.02
C ALA A 34 11.61 -8.86 25.51
N ILE A 35 11.56 -10.16 25.16
CA ILE A 35 11.55 -10.61 23.77
C ILE A 35 10.28 -10.15 23.05
N ILE A 36 9.11 -10.34 23.66
CA ILE A 36 7.82 -9.93 23.08
C ILE A 36 7.82 -8.42 22.80
N ASN A 37 8.21 -7.61 23.79
CA ASN A 37 8.20 -6.16 23.66
C ASN A 37 9.21 -5.66 22.62
N PHE A 38 10.38 -6.29 22.50
CA PHE A 38 11.32 -5.97 21.41
C PHE A 38 10.71 -6.16 20.02
N HIS A 39 9.99 -7.26 19.77
CA HIS A 39 9.33 -7.46 18.49
C HIS A 39 8.15 -6.51 18.29
N GLN A 40 7.37 -6.23 19.35
CA GLN A 40 6.27 -5.27 19.32
C GLN A 40 6.75 -3.86 18.94
N ASP A 41 7.81 -3.36 19.59
CA ASP A 41 8.42 -2.05 19.30
C ASP A 41 8.88 -1.96 17.84
N ASN A 42 9.46 -3.05 17.31
CA ASN A 42 9.89 -3.09 15.92
C ASN A 42 8.73 -3.10 14.94
N ILE A 43 7.63 -3.81 15.24
CA ILE A 43 6.40 -3.76 14.45
C ILE A 43 5.82 -2.35 14.46
N GLU A 44 5.81 -1.66 15.60
CA GLU A 44 5.34 -0.28 15.69
C GLU A 44 6.18 0.68 14.83
N LYS A 45 7.50 0.54 14.84
CA LYS A 45 8.39 1.30 13.93
C LYS A 45 8.07 1.04 12.46
N VAL A 46 7.81 -0.22 12.09
CA VAL A 46 7.42 -0.59 10.72
C VAL A 46 6.09 0.07 10.35
N ILE A 47 5.07 -0.01 11.21
CA ILE A 47 3.76 0.60 10.97
C ILE A 47 3.90 2.12 10.83
N GLN A 48 4.66 2.78 11.69
CA GLN A 48 4.90 4.23 11.60
C GLN A 48 5.61 4.63 10.30
N ALA A 49 6.55 3.82 9.83
CA ALA A 49 7.33 4.12 8.62
C ALA A 49 6.59 3.78 7.31
N THR A 50 5.56 2.93 7.36
CA THR A 50 4.88 2.39 6.16
C THR A 50 3.39 2.68 6.12
N GLU A 51 2.81 3.12 7.23
CA GLU A 51 1.37 3.33 7.40
C GLU A 51 0.51 2.08 7.11
N CYS A 52 1.12 0.89 7.11
CA CYS A 52 0.41 -0.35 6.80
C CYS A 52 -0.41 -0.88 8.00
N GLN A 53 -1.31 -1.82 7.73
CA GLN A 53 -2.05 -2.51 8.78
C GLN A 53 -1.12 -3.40 9.63
N ILE A 54 -1.45 -3.55 10.91
CA ILE A 54 -0.66 -4.36 11.87
C ILE A 54 -0.47 -5.81 11.44
N SER A 55 -1.47 -6.41 10.78
CA SER A 55 -1.39 -7.78 10.24
C SER A 55 -0.32 -7.87 9.16
N VAL A 56 -0.30 -6.93 8.22
CA VAL A 56 0.70 -6.83 7.14
C VAL A 56 2.11 -6.64 7.71
N ALA A 57 2.26 -5.72 8.68
CA ALA A 57 3.54 -5.49 9.34
C ALA A 57 4.08 -6.77 10.01
N ARG A 58 3.23 -7.50 10.75
CA ARG A 58 3.59 -8.75 11.44
C ARG A 58 4.02 -9.85 10.47
N ASP A 59 3.21 -10.13 9.47
CA ASP A 59 3.46 -11.22 8.52
C ASP A 59 4.77 -11.00 7.76
N ILE A 60 5.01 -9.76 7.31
CA ILE A 60 6.21 -9.42 6.54
C ILE A 60 7.43 -9.34 7.43
N TYR A 61 7.30 -8.83 8.65
CA TYR A 61 8.39 -8.81 9.64
C TYR A 61 8.91 -10.21 9.95
N GLN A 62 7.99 -11.18 10.13
CA GLN A 62 8.34 -12.59 10.27
C GLN A 62 9.02 -13.14 9.00
N CYS A 63 8.45 -12.88 7.82
CA CYS A 63 9.04 -13.31 6.54
C CYS A 63 10.41 -12.68 6.23
N CYS A 64 10.73 -11.54 6.83
CA CYS A 64 12.00 -10.84 6.69
C CYS A 64 13.00 -11.21 7.79
N ASN A 65 12.77 -12.30 8.54
CA ASN A 65 13.61 -12.74 9.64
C ASN A 65 13.82 -11.66 10.71
N PHE A 66 12.76 -10.92 11.02
CA PHE A 66 12.75 -9.85 12.03
C PHE A 66 13.68 -8.66 11.74
N ASP A 67 14.06 -8.46 10.48
CA ASP A 67 14.84 -7.30 10.03
C ASP A 67 13.90 -6.12 9.72
N VAL A 68 13.98 -5.05 10.51
CA VAL A 68 13.11 -3.86 10.38
C VAL A 68 13.29 -3.15 9.03
N GLU A 69 14.52 -2.90 8.60
CA GLU A 69 14.78 -2.15 7.36
C GLU A 69 14.32 -2.93 6.13
N LYS A 70 14.62 -4.22 6.09
CA LYS A 70 14.18 -5.12 5.02
C LYS A 70 12.66 -5.26 5.00
N THR A 71 12.02 -5.26 6.17
CA THR A 71 10.56 -5.27 6.31
C THR A 71 9.95 -4.00 5.73
N ILE A 72 10.45 -2.83 6.13
CA ILE A 72 9.99 -1.53 5.60
C ILE A 72 10.14 -1.50 4.07
N LYS A 73 11.32 -1.82 3.55
CA LYS A 73 11.58 -1.84 2.10
C LYS A 73 10.64 -2.80 1.37
N LYS A 74 10.40 -3.98 1.92
CA LYS A 74 9.51 -4.97 1.32
C LYS A 74 8.07 -4.48 1.30
N ILE A 75 7.56 -3.92 2.40
CA ILE A 75 6.21 -3.35 2.48
C ILE A 75 6.06 -2.20 1.49
N GLN A 76 7.00 -1.27 1.46
CA GLN A 76 6.97 -0.13 0.54
C GLN A 76 7.07 -0.54 -0.94
N SER A 77 7.55 -1.75 -1.22
CA SER A 77 7.55 -2.33 -2.57
C SER A 77 6.29 -3.12 -2.91
N LEU A 78 5.38 -3.34 -1.96
CA LEU A 78 4.15 -4.07 -2.22
C LEU A 78 3.16 -3.19 -2.95
N VAL A 79 2.71 -3.70 -4.09
CA VAL A 79 1.54 -3.19 -4.77
C VAL A 79 0.32 -3.89 -4.17
N MET A 80 -0.60 -3.12 -3.59
CA MET A 80 -1.82 -3.63 -2.97
C MET A 80 -2.81 -4.09 -4.05
N LEU A 81 -3.24 -5.34 -3.97
CA LEU A 81 -4.24 -5.87 -4.90
C LEU A 81 -5.65 -5.41 -4.51
N LEU A 82 -6.33 -4.70 -5.41
CA LEU A 82 -7.76 -4.42 -5.32
C LEU A 82 -8.51 -5.25 -6.37
N THR A 83 -9.41 -6.12 -5.91
CA THR A 83 -10.17 -7.04 -6.77
C THR A 83 -11.51 -7.38 -6.14
N THR A 84 -12.49 -7.74 -6.95
CA THR A 84 -13.77 -8.31 -6.51
C THR A 84 -13.70 -9.80 -6.18
N ARG A 85 -12.58 -10.48 -6.50
CA ARG A 85 -12.43 -11.94 -6.36
C ARG A 85 -11.98 -12.32 -4.95
N GLU A 86 -12.62 -13.33 -4.37
CA GLU A 86 -12.25 -13.86 -3.04
C GLU A 86 -10.91 -14.62 -3.06
N ASN A 87 -10.63 -15.36 -4.14
CA ASN A 87 -9.40 -16.13 -4.27
C ASN A 87 -8.29 -15.31 -4.96
N GLN A 88 -7.50 -14.61 -4.14
CA GLN A 88 -6.41 -13.75 -4.60
C GLN A 88 -5.17 -14.53 -5.09
N GLN A 89 -5.07 -15.84 -4.82
CA GLN A 89 -3.89 -16.63 -5.18
C GLN A 89 -3.74 -16.81 -6.70
N LYS A 90 -4.84 -16.71 -7.46
CA LYS A 90 -4.85 -16.87 -8.93
C LYS A 90 -4.49 -15.60 -9.70
N ILE A 91 -4.33 -14.46 -9.02
CA ILE A 91 -4.17 -13.14 -9.65
C ILE A 91 -2.69 -12.79 -9.90
N LYS A 92 -1.77 -13.66 -9.45
CA LYS A 92 -0.34 -13.52 -9.74
C LYS A 92 -0.10 -13.63 -11.24
N ASN A 93 0.45 -12.56 -11.84
CA ASN A 93 0.78 -12.42 -13.27
C ASN A 93 -0.41 -12.15 -14.21
N GLU A 94 -1.55 -11.69 -13.68
CA GLU A 94 -2.63 -11.21 -14.54
C GLU A 94 -2.30 -9.83 -15.15
N ILE A 95 -2.92 -9.58 -16.29
CA ILE A 95 -2.97 -8.27 -16.93
C ILE A 95 -3.93 -7.38 -16.15
N GLY A 96 -3.59 -6.10 -16.04
CA GLY A 96 -4.35 -5.10 -15.31
C GLY A 96 -3.66 -3.75 -15.29
N PHE A 97 -3.92 -3.01 -14.23
CA PHE A 97 -3.51 -1.63 -14.09
C PHE A 97 -2.80 -1.44 -12.76
N ILE A 98 -1.63 -0.80 -12.80
CA ILE A 98 -0.91 -0.34 -11.60
C ILE A 98 -1.18 1.15 -11.47
N LEU A 99 -1.62 1.57 -10.29
CA LEU A 99 -1.87 2.97 -9.97
C LEU A 99 -0.96 3.41 -8.82
N TRP A 100 -0.38 4.60 -8.96
CA TRP A 100 0.39 5.24 -7.90
C TRP A 100 0.17 6.75 -7.93
N ALA A 101 0.54 7.38 -6.82
CA ALA A 101 0.45 8.82 -6.64
C ALA A 101 1.82 9.46 -6.85
N GLU A 102 1.88 10.56 -7.59
CA GLU A 102 3.14 11.21 -7.99
C GLU A 102 3.07 12.73 -7.87
N SER A 103 4.18 13.34 -7.44
CA SER A 103 4.43 14.78 -7.45
C SER A 103 5.86 15.02 -7.89
N GLU A 104 6.05 15.90 -8.88
CA GLU A 104 7.38 16.36 -9.32
C GLU A 104 8.32 15.22 -9.77
N GLY A 105 7.78 14.17 -10.40
CA GLY A 105 8.58 13.04 -10.88
C GLY A 105 8.89 11.97 -9.82
N HIS A 106 8.31 12.09 -8.62
CA HIS A 106 8.55 11.18 -7.50
C HIS A 106 7.24 10.67 -6.90
N LYS A 107 7.21 9.39 -6.53
CA LYS A 107 6.07 8.78 -5.84
C LYS A 107 5.85 9.48 -4.49
N THR A 108 4.62 9.88 -4.22
CA THR A 108 4.24 10.53 -2.95
C THR A 108 3.79 9.54 -1.89
N SER A 109 3.50 8.30 -2.28
CA SER A 109 3.12 7.21 -1.39
C SER A 109 3.73 5.91 -1.89
N SER A 110 3.94 4.97 -0.95
CA SER A 110 4.30 3.59 -1.27
C SER A 110 3.08 2.67 -1.40
N ASN A 111 1.88 3.22 -1.21
CA ASN A 111 0.62 2.51 -1.29
C ASN A 111 0.18 2.36 -2.75
N ASP A 112 1.01 1.80 -3.61
CA ASP A 112 0.61 1.51 -4.98
C ASP A 112 -0.52 0.48 -4.98
N ILE A 113 -1.42 0.52 -5.96
CA ILE A 113 -2.46 -0.50 -6.12
C ILE A 113 -2.35 -1.18 -7.48
N PHE A 114 -2.74 -2.45 -7.53
CA PHE A 114 -2.92 -3.22 -8.74
C PHE A 114 -4.37 -3.66 -8.84
N ILE A 115 -4.98 -3.42 -10.00
CA ILE A 115 -6.35 -3.79 -10.32
C ILE A 115 -6.32 -4.69 -11.55
N PRO A 116 -6.75 -5.96 -11.47
CA PRO A 116 -6.88 -6.83 -12.64
C PRO A 116 -7.79 -6.21 -13.69
N VAL A 117 -7.55 -6.47 -14.97
CA VAL A 117 -8.33 -5.86 -16.08
C VAL A 117 -9.84 -6.03 -15.90
N HIS A 118 -10.29 -7.22 -15.51
CA HIS A 118 -11.71 -7.51 -15.29
C HIS A 118 -12.34 -6.71 -14.14
N ASP A 119 -11.55 -6.34 -13.14
CA ASP A 119 -12.00 -5.49 -12.04
C ASP A 119 -11.92 -4.00 -12.44
N PHE A 120 -10.97 -3.63 -13.30
CA PHE A 120 -10.83 -2.28 -13.82
C PHE A 120 -11.96 -1.90 -14.78
N ASP A 121 -12.53 -2.88 -15.51
CA ASP A 121 -13.69 -2.69 -16.38
C ASP A 121 -14.88 -2.02 -15.66
N TYR A 122 -15.04 -2.24 -14.35
CA TYR A 122 -16.10 -1.59 -13.56
C TYR A 122 -15.94 -0.07 -13.48
N VAL A 123 -14.73 0.46 -13.63
CA VAL A 123 -14.43 1.89 -13.50
C VAL A 123 -13.92 2.51 -14.80
N LEU A 124 -13.64 1.73 -15.83
CA LEU A 124 -13.04 2.19 -17.09
C LEU A 124 -13.83 3.35 -17.73
N ASP A 125 -15.16 3.32 -17.67
CA ASP A 125 -15.99 4.39 -18.23
C ASP A 125 -15.82 5.72 -17.49
N ALA A 126 -15.53 5.71 -16.18
CA ALA A 126 -15.20 6.92 -15.42
C ALA A 126 -13.93 7.60 -15.97
N PHE A 127 -12.92 6.80 -16.35
CA PHE A 127 -11.69 7.30 -16.97
C PHE A 127 -11.95 7.86 -18.37
N ARG A 128 -12.74 7.15 -19.19
CA ARG A 128 -13.10 7.60 -20.54
C ARG A 128 -13.86 8.94 -20.53
N VAL A 129 -14.80 9.10 -19.60
CA VAL A 129 -15.54 10.36 -19.42
C VAL A 129 -14.59 11.50 -19.06
N ALA A 130 -13.71 11.30 -18.08
CA ALA A 130 -12.77 12.34 -17.65
C ALA A 130 -11.81 12.76 -18.77
N CYS A 131 -11.22 11.80 -19.49
CA CYS A 131 -10.35 12.11 -20.62
C CYS A 131 -11.09 12.85 -21.76
N SER A 132 -12.39 12.60 -21.94
CA SER A 132 -13.21 13.29 -22.94
C SER A 132 -13.56 14.73 -22.51
N VAL A 133 -13.81 14.97 -21.22
CA VAL A 133 -14.06 16.31 -20.65
C VAL A 133 -12.82 17.19 -20.78
N ASP A 134 -11.64 16.62 -20.56
CA ASP A 134 -10.37 17.36 -20.66
C ASP A 134 -9.97 17.69 -22.10
N GLN A 135 -10.42 16.90 -23.08
CA GLN A 135 -10.29 17.25 -24.50
C GLN A 135 -11.15 18.49 -24.84
N LEU A 136 -12.32 18.66 -24.20
CA LEU A 136 -13.19 19.83 -24.40
C LEU A 136 -12.66 21.09 -23.70
N SER A 137 -11.89 20.95 -22.62
CA SER A 137 -11.31 22.07 -21.88
C SER A 137 -9.92 22.52 -22.39
N ASN A 138 -9.41 21.91 -23.48
CA ASN A 138 -8.09 22.17 -24.08
C ASN A 138 -6.89 21.97 -23.13
N THR A 139 -7.06 21.34 -21.96
CA THR A 139 -5.96 21.02 -21.05
C THR A 139 -5.22 19.75 -21.46
N LEU A 140 -5.86 18.84 -22.19
CA LEU A 140 -5.22 17.66 -22.78
C LEU A 140 -5.18 17.77 -24.32
N SER A 141 -3.99 18.05 -24.85
CA SER A 141 -3.71 17.88 -26.27
C SER A 141 -3.58 16.38 -26.58
N GLY A 142 -4.71 15.68 -26.79
CA GLY A 142 -4.76 14.48 -27.64
C GLY A 142 -4.77 13.08 -27.03
N ASN A 143 -4.92 12.86 -25.72
CA ASN A 143 -4.84 11.49 -25.18
C ASN A 143 -6.21 10.92 -24.78
N ASN A 144 -6.68 9.95 -25.57
CA ASN A 144 -7.57 8.91 -25.07
C ASN A 144 -6.85 8.14 -23.95
N PHE A 145 -7.57 7.62 -22.97
CA PHE A 145 -7.00 6.74 -21.94
C PHE A 145 -6.23 5.58 -22.60
N ASP A 146 -4.91 5.54 -22.41
CA ASP A 146 -4.01 4.55 -22.97
C ASP A 146 -3.99 3.30 -22.08
N VAL A 147 -4.72 2.28 -22.52
CA VAL A 147 -4.83 1.02 -21.78
C VAL A 147 -3.54 0.19 -21.76
N CYS A 148 -2.55 0.51 -22.60
CA CYS A 148 -1.28 -0.22 -22.72
C CYS A 148 -0.06 0.60 -22.24
N GLY A 149 -0.29 1.77 -21.65
CA GLY A 149 0.76 2.72 -21.35
C GLY A 149 0.52 3.56 -20.11
N TYR A 150 1.27 4.65 -19.99
CA TYR A 150 1.23 5.56 -18.86
C TYR A 150 0.19 6.66 -19.08
N ASN A 151 -0.71 6.82 -18.11
CA ASN A 151 -1.69 7.90 -18.07
C ASN A 151 -1.40 8.78 -16.86
N TYR A 152 -0.92 10.00 -17.09
CA TYR A 152 -0.71 10.99 -16.03
C TYR A 152 -1.98 11.83 -15.87
N LEU A 153 -2.70 11.60 -14.78
CA LEU A 153 -3.98 12.24 -14.51
C LEU A 153 -3.76 13.37 -13.52
N ASP A 154 -4.03 14.61 -13.93
CA ASP A 154 -3.88 15.76 -13.04
C ASP A 154 -5.01 15.80 -12.00
N HIS A 155 -4.92 16.75 -11.06
CA HIS A 155 -5.92 16.90 -10.00
C HIS A 155 -7.34 17.15 -10.55
N HIS A 156 -7.49 17.86 -11.68
CA HIS A 156 -8.80 18.10 -12.29
C HIS A 156 -9.37 16.80 -12.87
N THR A 157 -8.60 16.11 -13.71
CA THR A 157 -8.99 14.81 -14.28
C THR A 157 -9.35 13.82 -13.17
N CYS A 158 -8.52 13.74 -12.13
CA CYS A 158 -8.75 12.85 -10.98
C CYS A 158 -10.03 13.18 -10.22
N THR A 159 -10.41 14.46 -10.14
CA THR A 159 -11.66 14.89 -9.50
C THR A 159 -12.86 14.46 -10.34
N VAL A 160 -12.79 14.55 -11.67
CA VAL A 160 -13.84 14.07 -12.57
C VAL A 160 -14.00 12.56 -12.43
N ILE A 161 -12.91 11.79 -12.51
CA ILE A 161 -12.93 10.33 -12.33
C ILE A 161 -13.54 9.96 -10.97
N PHE A 162 -13.11 10.63 -9.90
CA PHE A 162 -13.65 10.39 -8.56
C PHE A 162 -15.17 10.58 -8.50
N ASN A 163 -15.69 11.65 -9.09
CA ASN A 163 -17.12 11.92 -9.13
C ASN A 163 -17.90 10.91 -9.98
N GLU A 164 -17.31 10.43 -11.08
CA GLU A 164 -17.91 9.37 -11.89
C GLU A 164 -17.88 8.01 -11.15
N MET A 165 -16.80 7.69 -10.44
CA MET A 165 -16.71 6.47 -9.62
C MET A 165 -17.79 6.42 -8.54
N LEU A 166 -18.14 7.56 -7.93
CA LEU A 166 -19.22 7.66 -6.94
C LEU A 166 -20.62 7.35 -7.50
N LYS A 167 -20.81 7.43 -8.82
CA LYS A 167 -22.09 7.15 -9.48
C LYS A 167 -22.26 5.68 -9.86
N ILE A 168 -21.20 4.88 -9.79
CA ILE A 168 -21.24 3.47 -10.21
C ILE A 168 -22.14 2.68 -9.26
N PRO A 169 -23.18 1.99 -9.76
CA PRO A 169 -24.05 1.18 -8.92
C PRO A 169 -23.32 -0.06 -8.40
N ALA A 170 -23.35 -0.26 -7.08
CA ALA A 170 -22.83 -1.45 -6.45
C ALA A 170 -23.83 -2.61 -6.56
N ASN A 171 -23.72 -3.40 -7.63
CA ASN A 171 -24.67 -4.47 -7.93
C ASN A 171 -24.52 -5.72 -7.04
N ASN A 172 -23.42 -5.83 -6.29
CA ASN A 172 -23.21 -6.85 -5.28
C ASN A 172 -22.17 -6.39 -4.23
N LEU A 173 -22.05 -7.14 -3.14
CA LEU A 173 -21.15 -6.82 -2.02
C LEU A 173 -19.67 -6.80 -2.41
N ALA A 174 -19.24 -7.62 -3.37
CA ALA A 174 -17.85 -7.68 -3.81
C ALA A 174 -17.46 -6.41 -4.58
N ILE A 175 -18.32 -5.97 -5.51
CA ILE A 175 -18.17 -4.70 -6.25
C ILE A 175 -18.24 -3.53 -5.26
N GLU A 176 -19.16 -3.56 -4.29
CA GLU A 176 -19.26 -2.51 -3.28
C GLU A 176 -17.97 -2.35 -2.47
N LYS A 177 -17.39 -3.45 -2.00
CA LYS A 177 -16.12 -3.44 -1.26
C LYS A 177 -14.97 -2.94 -2.13
N PHE A 178 -14.89 -3.39 -3.37
CA PHE A 178 -13.89 -2.94 -4.34
C PHE A 178 -13.98 -1.43 -4.57
N LEU A 179 -15.16 -0.91 -4.93
CA LEU A 179 -15.36 0.52 -5.17
C LEU A 179 -15.05 1.35 -3.93
N LYS A 180 -15.50 0.93 -2.74
CA LYS A 180 -15.18 1.62 -1.48
C LYS A 180 -13.67 1.67 -1.22
N ALA A 181 -12.96 0.57 -1.43
CA ALA A 181 -11.51 0.52 -1.25
C ALA A 181 -10.80 1.44 -2.24
N LEU A 182 -11.18 1.41 -3.52
CA LEU A 182 -10.61 2.27 -4.55
C LEU A 182 -10.89 3.76 -4.29
N ILE A 183 -12.13 4.12 -3.94
CA ILE A 183 -12.52 5.49 -3.62
C ILE A 183 -11.78 6.01 -2.38
N SER A 184 -11.63 5.17 -1.34
CA SER A 184 -10.85 5.54 -0.15
C SER A 184 -9.40 5.79 -0.50
N TRP A 185 -8.78 4.86 -1.25
CA TRP A 185 -7.42 5.00 -1.72
C TRP A 185 -7.23 6.30 -2.53
N TRP A 186 -8.11 6.53 -3.50
CA TRP A 186 -8.08 7.72 -4.37
C TRP A 186 -8.15 9.01 -3.56
N ARG A 187 -9.07 9.09 -2.60
CA ARG A 187 -9.23 10.24 -1.72
C ARG A 187 -7.98 10.51 -0.87
N ASP A 188 -7.35 9.46 -0.37
CA ASP A 188 -6.15 9.60 0.45
C ASP A 188 -4.95 10.07 -0.39
N GLN A 189 -4.77 9.54 -1.59
CA GLN A 189 -3.69 9.95 -2.49
C GLN A 189 -3.81 11.42 -2.92
N LEU A 190 -5.02 11.90 -3.24
CA LEU A 190 -5.24 13.27 -3.71
C LEU A 190 -4.95 14.35 -2.66
N LYS A 191 -4.80 14.01 -1.38
CA LYS A 191 -4.40 14.99 -0.34
C LYS A 191 -2.99 15.55 -0.55
N HIS A 192 -2.12 14.78 -1.20
CA HIS A 192 -0.67 15.06 -1.25
C HIS A 192 -0.08 14.95 -2.66
N ALA A 193 -0.79 14.35 -3.61
CA ALA A 193 -0.31 14.10 -4.96
C ALA A 193 -0.77 15.17 -5.95
N LYS A 194 0.12 15.58 -6.87
CA LYS A 194 -0.22 16.41 -8.02
C LYS A 194 -0.86 15.58 -9.13
N TYR A 195 -0.45 14.32 -9.25
CA TYR A 195 -0.91 13.39 -10.27
C TYR A 195 -1.25 12.03 -9.66
N ILE A 196 -2.23 11.34 -10.25
CA ILE A 196 -2.34 9.89 -10.16
C ILE A 196 -1.90 9.33 -11.51
N VAL A 197 -0.95 8.40 -11.47
CA VAL A 197 -0.48 7.71 -12.68
C VAL A 197 -1.15 6.36 -12.75
N VAL A 198 -1.69 6.04 -13.93
CA VAL A 198 -2.27 4.74 -14.24
C VAL A 198 -1.48 4.11 -15.36
N TYR A 199 -0.85 2.98 -15.07
CA TYR A 199 -0.12 2.19 -16.04
C TYR A 199 -0.87 0.90 -16.34
N GLY A 200 -1.28 0.71 -17.59
CA GLY A 200 -1.85 -0.56 -18.06
C GLY A 200 -0.77 -1.45 -18.68
N ASN A 201 -0.81 -2.75 -18.38
CA ASN A 201 0.09 -3.75 -18.96
C ASN A 201 -0.62 -4.72 -19.92
N LEU A 202 -1.64 -4.23 -20.61
CA LEU A 202 -2.48 -4.95 -21.60
C LEU A 202 -1.75 -5.32 -22.89
#